data_AF-A0A2E9TU25-F1
#
_entry.id   AF-A0A2E9TU25-F1
#
_cell.length_a   1.000
_cell.length_b   1.000
_cell.length_c   1.000
_cell.angle_alpha   90.00
_cell.angle_beta   90.00
_cell.angle_gamma   90.00
#
_symmetry.space_group_name_H-M   'P 1'
#
loop_
_entity.id
_entity.type
_entity.pdbx_description
1 polymer ?
#
loop_
_entity_poly.entity_id
_entity_poly.type
_entity_poly.pdbx_seq_one_letter_code
_entity_poly.pdbx_strand_id
1 'polypeptide(L)' 'AYLQIEDGVKIDYSQIEPGCLAFFGEKKITHVGVLVNKRNIIHAFGCVRIDIFSGKGIINSITKKITHKLLQIRKY' A
#
# COMPACT_ATOMS: atom_id res chain seq x y z
N ALA A 1 5.85 1.38 10.35
CA ALA A 1 4.78 0.62 9.67
C ALA A 1 4.01 -0.28 10.63
N TYR A 2 4.67 -1.15 11.42
CA TYR A 2 3.97 -2.15 12.24
C TYR A 2 2.91 -1.57 13.20
N LEU A 3 3.22 -0.57 14.03
CA LEU A 3 2.27 -0.03 15.02
C LEU A 3 1.00 0.59 14.42
N GLN A 4 1.07 1.12 13.20
CA GLN A 4 -0.09 1.72 12.55
C GLN A 4 -1.16 0.67 12.22
N ILE A 5 -0.77 -0.59 11.96
CA ILE A 5 -1.76 -1.63 11.64
C ILE A 5 -2.73 -1.90 12.77
N GLU A 6 -2.49 -1.50 14.02
CA GLU A 6 -3.42 -1.83 15.11
C GLU A 6 -4.67 -0.93 15.07
N ASP A 7 -4.55 0.26 14.50
CA ASP A 7 -5.58 1.30 14.52
C ASP A 7 -6.31 1.46 13.15
N GLY A 8 -7.49 2.08 13.13
CA GLY A 8 -8.34 2.20 11.94
C GLY A 8 -9.16 0.94 11.61
N VAL A 9 -9.89 0.94 10.50
CA VAL A 9 -10.80 -0.16 10.09
C VAL A 9 -10.22 -0.93 8.91
N LYS A 10 -10.16 -2.25 9.00
CA LYS A 10 -9.82 -3.12 7.85
C LYS A 10 -10.91 -3.00 6.78
N ILE A 11 -10.53 -2.71 5.55
CA ILE A 11 -11.45 -2.57 4.42
C ILE A 11 -11.04 -3.48 3.25
N ASP A 12 -12.01 -3.76 2.38
CA ASP A 12 -11.78 -4.46 1.12
C ASP A 12 -11.37 -3.51 -0.01
N TYR A 13 -10.83 -4.08 -1.09
CA TYR A 13 -10.36 -3.32 -2.26
C TYR A 13 -11.45 -2.44 -2.89
N SER A 14 -12.71 -2.87 -2.86
CA SER A 14 -13.85 -2.12 -3.40
C SER A 14 -14.09 -0.79 -2.66
N GLN A 15 -13.73 -0.74 -1.38
CA GLN A 15 -13.97 0.36 -0.44
C GLN A 15 -12.78 1.33 -0.36
N ILE A 16 -11.75 1.16 -1.20
CA ILE A 16 -10.60 2.06 -1.22
C ILE A 16 -11.04 3.49 -1.56
N GLU A 17 -10.65 4.40 -0.68
CA GLU A 17 -10.76 5.85 -0.84
C GLU A 17 -9.37 6.50 -0.74
N PRO A 18 -9.17 7.70 -1.33
CA PRO A 18 -7.95 8.47 -1.12
C PRO A 18 -7.65 8.66 0.37
N GLY A 19 -6.39 8.45 0.76
CA GLY A 19 -5.96 8.53 2.16
C GLY A 19 -5.93 7.19 2.91
N CYS A 20 -6.52 6.12 2.36
CA CYS A 20 -6.39 4.79 2.95
C CYS A 20 -4.93 4.32 3.00
N LEU A 21 -4.55 3.60 4.04
CA LEU A 21 -3.21 3.02 4.15
C LEU A 21 -3.20 1.59 3.63
N ALA A 22 -2.25 1.30 2.74
CA ALA A 22 -1.96 -0.05 2.28
C ALA A 22 -0.67 -0.56 2.93
N PHE A 23 -0.72 -1.77 3.47
CA PHE A 23 0.35 -2.41 4.20
C PHE A 23 0.87 -3.64 3.45
N PHE A 24 2.19 -3.77 3.40
CA PHE A 24 2.86 -4.72 2.53
C PHE A 24 3.93 -5.55 3.25
N GLY A 25 4.17 -6.75 2.75
CA GLY A 25 5.19 -7.67 3.24
C GLY A 25 4.96 -9.11 2.78
N GLU A 26 5.77 -10.04 3.28
CA GLU A 26 5.60 -11.48 2.97
C GLU A 26 4.83 -12.23 4.05
N LYS A 27 5.34 -12.20 5.28
CA LYS A 27 4.70 -12.80 6.47
C LYS A 27 4.36 -11.76 7.54
N LYS A 28 5.10 -10.65 7.53
CA LYS A 28 4.93 -9.53 8.45
C LYS A 28 4.92 -8.23 7.65
N ILE A 29 4.24 -7.23 8.18
CA ILE A 29 4.22 -5.89 7.59
C ILE A 29 5.61 -5.29 7.72
N THR A 30 6.19 -4.93 6.58
CA THR A 30 7.52 -4.32 6.47
C THR A 30 7.47 -2.98 5.78
N HIS A 31 6.37 -2.68 5.07
CA HIS A 31 6.22 -1.47 4.28
C HIS A 31 4.78 -0.95 4.35
N VAL A 32 4.62 0.36 4.20
CA VAL A 32 3.33 1.06 4.19
C VAL A 32 3.35 2.15 3.12
N GLY A 33 2.19 2.42 2.51
CA GLY A 33 2.00 3.57 1.64
C GLY A 33 0.57 4.09 1.71
N VAL A 34 0.37 5.32 1.24
CA VAL A 34 -0.93 5.99 1.23
C VAL A 34 -1.53 5.86 -0.16
N LEU A 35 -2.73 5.28 -0.24
CA LEU A 35 -3.48 5.17 -1.48
C LEU A 35 -3.98 6.56 -1.88
N VAL A 36 -3.53 7.04 -3.02
CA VAL A 36 -4.02 8.30 -3.62
C VAL A 36 -5.35 8.05 -4.32
N ASN A 37 -5.52 6.85 -4.87
CA ASN A 37 -6.77 6.33 -5.43
C ASN A 37 -6.67 4.80 -5.56
N LYS A 38 -7.63 4.16 -6.23
CA LYS A 38 -7.68 2.69 -6.44
C LYS A 38 -6.51 2.10 -7.25
N ARG A 39 -5.68 2.92 -7.90
CA ARG A 39 -4.60 2.49 -8.80
C ARG A 39 -3.26 3.16 -8.52
N ASN A 40 -3.20 4.13 -7.61
CA ASN A 40 -1.99 4.88 -7.32
C ASN A 40 -1.72 4.93 -5.82
N ILE A 41 -0.45 4.80 -5.47
CA ILE A 41 0.03 4.85 -4.11
C ILE A 41 1.25 5.73 -4.01
N ILE A 42 1.28 6.61 -3.01
CA ILE A 42 2.49 7.31 -2.61
C ILE A 42 3.18 6.52 -1.50
N HIS A 43 4.46 6.26 -1.67
CA HIS A 43 5.25 5.51 -0.69
C HIS A 43 6.73 5.88 -0.74
N ALA A 44 7.47 5.54 0.31
CA ALA A 44 8.90 5.76 0.41
C ALA A 44 9.66 4.43 0.38
N PHE A 45 10.47 4.21 -0.66
CA PHE A 45 11.40 3.08 -0.73
C PHE A 45 12.65 3.52 -1.50
N GLY A 46 13.69 3.94 -0.78
CA GLY A 46 14.87 4.62 -1.34
C GLY A 46 14.64 6.08 -1.73
N CYS A 47 13.43 6.41 -2.20
CA CYS A 47 12.93 7.77 -2.44
C CYS A 47 11.40 7.81 -2.29
N VAL A 48 10.83 8.99 -2.11
CA VAL A 48 9.37 9.21 -2.15
C VAL A 48 8.92 9.28 -3.60
N ARG A 49 7.92 8.47 -3.98
CA ARG A 49 7.35 8.48 -5.33
C ARG A 49 5.91 7.96 -5.34
N ILE A 50 5.23 8.21 -6.46
CA ILE A 50 3.93 7.64 -6.76
C ILE A 50 4.14 6.49 -7.73
N ASP A 51 3.74 5.29 -7.32
CA ASP A 51 3.79 4.07 -8.14
C ASP A 51 2.36 3.54 -8.39
N ILE A 52 2.26 2.55 -9.29
CA ILE A 52 0.98 1.91 -9.59
C ILE A 52 0.68 0.91 -8.48
N PHE A 53 -0.49 1.06 -7.87
CA PHE A 53 -1.04 0.11 -6.92
C PHE A 53 -1.88 -0.94 -7.65
N SER A 54 -1.70 -2.19 -7.24
CA SER A 54 -2.52 -3.32 -7.65
C SER A 54 -2.90 -4.12 -6.42
N GLY A 55 -4.02 -4.84 -6.45
CA GLY A 55 -4.41 -5.77 -5.38
C GLY A 55 -3.35 -6.85 -5.08
N LYS A 56 -2.33 -7.03 -5.93
CA LYS A 56 -1.17 -7.89 -5.69
C LYS A 56 0.00 -7.21 -4.97
N GLY A 57 0.12 -5.88 -5.04
CA GLY A 57 1.28 -5.13 -4.54
C GLY A 57 1.53 -3.83 -5.31
N ILE A 58 2.75 -3.32 -5.22
CA ILE A 58 3.17 -2.06 -5.88
C ILE A 58 3.96 -2.39 -7.15
N ILE A 59 3.49 -1.94 -8.31
CA ILE A 59 4.24 -2.02 -9.56
C ILE A 59 5.19 -0.82 -9.63
N ASN A 60 6.48 -1.10 -9.53
CA ASN A 60 7.51 -0.08 -9.62
C ASN A 60 7.54 0.52 -11.03
N SER A 61 7.41 1.85 -11.14
CA SER A 61 7.26 2.53 -12.43
C SER A 61 8.48 2.40 -13.35
N ILE A 62 9.67 2.20 -12.77
CA ILE A 62 10.96 2.08 -13.46
C ILE A 62 11.17 0.63 -13.92
N THR A 63 11.12 -0.33 -13.00
CA THR A 63 11.45 -1.74 -13.30
C THR A 63 10.28 -2.53 -13.89
N LYS A 64 9.06 -1.97 -13.82
CA LYS A 64 7.79 -2.62 -14.20
C LYS A 64 7.49 -3.92 -13.47
N LYS A 65 8.21 -4.21 -12.37
CA LYS A 65 8.01 -5.41 -11.55
C LYS A 65 7.04 -5.13 -10.41
N ILE A 66 6.26 -6.14 -10.03
CA ILE A 66 5.51 -6.13 -8.78
C ILE A 66 6.51 -6.29 -7.63
N THR A 67 6.51 -5.30 -6.75
CA THR A 67 7.27 -5.25 -5.50
C THR A 67 6.26 -5.16 -4.35
N HIS A 68 6.71 -5.39 -3.11
CA HIS A 68 5.91 -5.17 -1.90
C HIS A 68 4.51 -5.80 -1.99
N LYS A 69 4.38 -7.09 -1.67
CA LYS A 69 3.10 -7.80 -1.73
C LYS A 69 2.09 -7.23 -0.74
N LEU A 70 0.86 -7.00 -1.20
CA LEU A 70 -0.22 -6.45 -0.37
C LEU A 70 -0.65 -7.47 0.69
N LEU A 71 -0.75 -7.03 1.94
CA LEU A 71 -1.28 -7.83 3.04
C LEU A 71 -2.65 -7.31 3.53
N GLN A 72 -2.77 -5.98 3.72
CA GLN A 72 -3.97 -5.39 4.29
C GLN A 72 -4.14 -3.92 3.87
N ILE A 73 -5.39 -3.46 3.83
CA ILE A 73 -5.76 -2.06 3.66
C ILE A 73 -6.55 -1.61 4.89
N ARG A 74 -6.24 -0.43 5.42
CA ARG A 74 -7.00 0.18 6.52
C ARG A 74 -7.41 1.60 6.18
N LYS A 75 -8.62 1.97 6.61
CA LYS A 75 -9.16 3.32 6.57
C LYS A 75 -9.09 3.93 7.97
N TYR A 76 -8.69 5.19 8.04
CA TYR A 76 -8.66 6.01 9.26
C TYR A 76 -9.66 7.16 9.09
#